data_AF-V5GPF4-F1
#
_entry.id   AF-V5GPF4-F1
#
_cell.length_a   1.000
_cell.length_b   1.000
_cell.length_c   1.000
_cell.angle_alpha   90.00
_cell.angle_beta   90.00
_cell.angle_gamma   90.00
#
_symmetry.space_group_name_H-M   'P 1'
#
loop_
_entity.id
_entity.type
_entity.pdbx_description
1 polymer ?
#
loop_
_entity_poly.entity_id
_entity_poly.type
_entity_poly.pdbx_seq_one_letter_code
_entity_poly.pdbx_strand_id
1 'polypeptide(L)'
;KIQSGKFAILEHQMDPSSNFSSYRSTLKAAMWRSAGATDQRQRIVIPFFSLLVKDLYFLNQGCANRLPNGHINFEKFWQLAKQVTEFMAWKQVTCPFEKDPKIISLLQHGPILNENALALASFECEPPDNNQEKERCKTLKADVTTTN
;
A
#
# COMPACT_ATOMS: atom_id res chain seq x y z
N LYS A 1 -23.34 15.44 6.09
CA LYS A 1 -22.16 16.14 6.68
C LYS A 1 -20.96 15.20 6.55
N ILE A 2 -19.87 15.63 5.91
CA ILE A 2 -18.69 14.79 5.66
C ILE A 2 -18.06 14.41 7.01
N GLN A 3 -17.76 13.13 7.23
CA GLN A 3 -17.19 12.62 8.50
C GLN A 3 -15.67 12.82 8.53
N SER A 4 -15.21 14.08 8.44
CA SER A 4 -13.78 14.45 8.35
C SER A 4 -12.90 13.81 9.44
N GLY A 5 -13.43 13.67 10.66
CA GLY A 5 -12.70 13.02 11.76
C GLY A 5 -12.32 11.56 11.48
N LYS A 6 -13.14 10.80 10.73
CA LYS A 6 -12.78 9.41 10.36
C LYS A 6 -11.67 9.36 9.32
N PHE A 7 -11.63 10.31 8.38
CA PHE A 7 -10.55 10.41 7.40
C PHE A 7 -9.21 10.72 8.08
N ALA A 8 -9.19 11.69 9.00
CA ALA A 8 -7.98 12.03 9.75
C ALA A 8 -7.41 10.83 10.53
N ILE A 9 -8.27 9.96 11.07
CA ILE A 9 -7.83 8.72 11.72
C ILE A 9 -7.16 7.77 10.72
N LEU A 10 -7.78 7.56 9.54
CA LEU A 10 -7.22 6.68 8.50
C LEU A 10 -5.89 7.20 7.96
N GLU A 11 -5.78 8.51 7.74
CA GLU A 11 -4.54 9.18 7.33
C GLU A 11 -3.44 8.98 8.37
N HIS A 12 -3.74 9.22 9.65
CA HIS A 12 -2.78 9.02 10.74
C HIS A 12 -2.30 7.57 10.85
N GLN A 13 -3.17 6.58 10.57
CA GLN A 13 -2.75 5.17 10.57
C GLN A 13 -1.74 4.85 9.47
N MET A 14 -1.71 5.60 8.38
CA MET A 14 -0.81 5.41 7.25
C MET A 14 0.34 6.43 7.21
N ASP A 15 0.49 7.24 8.26
CA ASP A 15 1.53 8.27 8.35
C ASP A 15 2.94 7.64 8.24
N PRO A 16 3.80 8.15 7.34
CA PRO A 16 5.12 7.56 7.10
C PRO A 16 6.16 7.88 8.19
N SER A 17 5.86 8.81 9.11
CA SER A 17 6.79 9.25 10.16
C SER A 17 7.22 8.09 11.05
N SER A 18 8.45 8.18 11.58
CA SER A 18 9.03 7.14 12.43
C SER A 18 8.95 5.74 11.79
N ASN A 19 9.14 5.67 10.46
CA ASN A 19 9.05 4.43 9.68
C ASN A 19 7.69 3.72 9.85
N PHE A 20 6.59 4.47 9.69
CA PHE A 20 5.22 3.93 9.74
C PHE A 20 4.86 3.31 11.11
N SER A 21 5.24 3.95 12.21
CA SER A 21 5.05 3.41 13.57
C SER A 21 3.57 3.13 13.92
N SER A 22 2.66 4.02 13.53
CA SER A 22 1.21 3.85 13.73
C SER A 22 0.69 2.63 12.95
N TYR A 23 0.97 2.56 11.65
CA TYR A 23 0.62 1.40 10.81
C TYR A 23 1.15 0.09 11.40
N ARG A 24 2.43 0.05 11.81
CA ARG A 24 3.07 -1.16 12.35
C ARG A 24 2.39 -1.63 13.64
N SER A 25 2.01 -0.70 14.51
CA SER A 25 1.27 -1.01 15.74
C SER A 25 -0.11 -1.59 15.42
N THR A 26 -0.79 -1.01 14.44
CA THR A 26 -2.09 -1.49 13.95
C THR A 26 -2.01 -2.85 13.27
N LEU A 27 -1.00 -3.09 12.44
CA LEU A 27 -0.75 -4.39 11.82
C LEU A 27 -0.47 -5.45 12.90
N LYS A 28 0.39 -5.15 13.88
CA LYS A 28 0.67 -6.04 15.00
C LYS A 28 -0.63 -6.39 15.72
N ALA A 29 -1.46 -5.41 16.08
CA ALA A 29 -2.75 -5.64 16.71
C ALA A 29 -3.71 -6.48 15.84
N ALA A 30 -3.70 -6.29 14.52
CA ALA A 30 -4.48 -7.11 13.59
C ALA A 30 -4.01 -8.56 13.56
N MET A 31 -2.70 -8.80 13.58
CA MET A 31 -2.12 -10.14 13.64
C MET A 31 -2.50 -10.87 14.94
N TRP A 32 -2.43 -10.18 16.09
CA TRP A 32 -2.87 -10.75 17.37
C TRP A 32 -4.34 -11.15 17.35
N ARG A 33 -5.22 -10.30 16.79
CA ARG A 33 -6.64 -10.61 16.65
C ARG A 33 -6.88 -11.78 15.70
N SER A 34 -6.17 -11.83 14.58
CA SER A 34 -6.28 -12.92 13.60
C SER A 34 -5.88 -14.27 14.20
N ALA A 35 -4.78 -14.31 14.97
CA ALA A 35 -4.29 -15.54 15.60
C ALA A 35 -5.29 -16.12 16.62
N GLY A 36 -6.01 -15.28 17.36
CA GLY A 36 -7.02 -15.69 18.33
C GLY A 36 -8.45 -15.81 17.78
N ALA A 37 -8.68 -15.53 16.50
CA ALA A 37 -10.02 -15.43 15.95
C ALA A 37 -10.69 -16.80 15.75
N THR A 38 -11.88 -16.94 16.32
CA THR A 38 -12.80 -18.05 16.07
C THR A 38 -13.59 -17.86 14.77
N ASP A 39 -13.92 -16.61 14.44
CA ASP A 39 -14.57 -16.22 13.19
C ASP A 39 -13.55 -16.07 12.04
N GLN A 40 -13.79 -16.78 10.93
CA GLN A 40 -12.94 -16.70 9.74
C GLN A 40 -12.81 -15.28 9.18
N ARG A 41 -13.84 -14.44 9.33
CA ARG A 41 -13.83 -13.04 8.85
C ARG A 41 -12.76 -12.20 9.55
N GLN A 42 -12.45 -12.54 10.81
CA GLN A 42 -11.48 -11.82 11.63
C GLN A 42 -10.05 -12.35 11.45
N ARG A 43 -9.87 -13.45 10.69
CA ARG A 43 -8.55 -14.03 10.40
C ARG A 43 -7.82 -13.32 9.25
N ILE A 44 -8.54 -12.58 8.42
CA ILE A 44 -7.94 -11.92 7.26
C ILE A 44 -7.05 -10.76 7.71
N VAL A 45 -5.79 -10.79 7.27
CA VAL A 45 -4.84 -9.68 7.40
C VAL A 45 -4.26 -9.43 6.01
N ILE A 46 -4.39 -8.19 5.53
CA ILE A 46 -3.79 -7.75 4.27
C ILE A 46 -2.80 -6.64 4.62
N PRO A 47 -1.48 -6.91 4.56
CA PRO A 47 -0.48 -5.89 4.83
C PRO A 47 -0.33 -4.93 3.65
N PHE A 48 0.12 -3.71 3.94
CA PHE A 48 0.64 -2.78 2.94
C PHE A 48 1.94 -3.36 2.34
N PHE A 49 1.80 -4.00 1.19
CA PHE A 49 2.84 -4.87 0.62
C PHE A 49 4.16 -4.14 0.31
N SER A 50 4.09 -2.89 -0.16
CA SER A 50 5.28 -2.08 -0.44
C SER A 50 6.15 -1.86 0.81
N LEU A 51 5.54 -1.70 1.98
CA LEU A 51 6.28 -1.57 3.24
C LEU A 51 6.92 -2.90 3.67
N LEU A 52 6.24 -4.02 3.47
CA LEU A 52 6.81 -5.35 3.69
C LEU A 52 8.03 -5.58 2.79
N VAL A 53 7.92 -5.25 1.50
CA VAL A 53 9.04 -5.35 0.55
C VAL A 53 10.20 -4.44 0.96
N LYS A 54 9.91 -3.22 1.42
CA LYS A 54 10.93 -2.30 1.96
C LYS A 54 11.67 -2.92 3.13
N ASP A 55 10.97 -3.55 4.06
CA ASP A 55 11.57 -4.20 5.24
C ASP A 55 12.45 -5.39 4.84
N LEU A 56 11.96 -6.24 3.93
CA LEU A 56 12.74 -7.36 3.38
C LEU A 56 14.00 -6.87 2.65
N TYR A 57 13.88 -5.78 1.89
CA TYR A 57 15.02 -5.17 1.20
C TYR A 57 16.09 -4.72 2.19
N PHE A 58 15.72 -3.95 3.23
CA PHE A 58 16.69 -3.47 4.21
C PHE A 58 17.29 -4.59 5.06
N LEU A 59 16.50 -5.60 5.42
CA LEU A 59 17.00 -6.80 6.09
C LEU A 59 18.03 -7.54 5.22
N ASN A 60 17.75 -7.66 3.92
CA ASN A 60 18.68 -8.28 2.99
C ASN A 60 19.95 -7.45 2.77
N GLN A 61 19.85 -6.12 2.67
CA GLN A 61 21.02 -5.26 2.46
C GLN A 61 21.87 -5.09 3.73
N GLY A 62 21.25 -5.14 4.91
CA GLY A 62 21.91 -4.89 6.19
C GLY A 62 22.85 -6.02 6.64
N CYS A 63 22.88 -7.17 5.97
CA CYS A 63 23.69 -8.33 6.36
C CYS A 63 24.33 -9.01 5.15
N ALA A 64 25.59 -9.45 5.28
CA ALA A 64 26.26 -10.22 4.25
C ALA A 64 25.66 -11.63 4.11
N ASN A 65 25.62 -12.16 2.88
CA ASN A 65 25.16 -13.53 2.59
C ASN A 65 26.10 -14.61 3.14
N ARG A 66 27.37 -14.25 3.35
CA ARG A 66 28.40 -15.11 3.89
C ARG A 66 29.08 -14.44 5.07
N LEU A 67 29.49 -15.25 6.03
CA LEU A 67 30.33 -14.83 7.14
C LEU A 67 31.78 -14.61 6.65
N PRO A 68 32.66 -13.94 7.43
CA PRO A 68 34.05 -13.72 7.04
C PRO A 68 34.85 -15.01 6.74
N ASN A 69 34.43 -16.14 7.31
CA ASN A 69 34.99 -17.47 7.04
C ASN A 69 34.47 -18.13 5.74
N GLY A 70 33.66 -17.42 4.95
CA GLY A 70 33.09 -17.91 3.70
C GLY A 70 31.84 -18.79 3.83
N HIS A 71 31.46 -19.19 5.06
CA HIS A 71 30.23 -19.96 5.30
C HIS A 71 28.98 -19.13 5.05
N ILE A 72 27.86 -19.81 4.75
CA ILE A 72 26.55 -19.18 4.59
C ILE A 72 26.14 -18.54 5.92
N ASN A 73 25.65 -17.30 5.86
CA ASN A 73 25.11 -16.61 7.02
C ASN A 73 23.66 -17.06 7.28
N PHE A 74 23.49 -18.20 7.95
CA PHE A 74 22.16 -18.77 8.25
C PHE A 74 21.27 -17.83 9.06
N GLU A 75 21.83 -16.98 9.91
CA GLU A 75 21.04 -16.01 10.70
C GLU A 75 20.29 -15.04 9.79
N LYS A 76 20.95 -14.50 8.75
CA LYS A 76 20.31 -13.64 7.77
C LYS A 76 19.14 -14.35 7.07
N PHE A 77 19.39 -15.56 6.58
CA PHE A 77 18.37 -16.34 5.86
C PHE A 77 17.21 -16.73 6.77
N TRP A 78 17.49 -17.05 8.04
CA TRP A 78 16.48 -17.32 9.05
C TRP A 78 15.58 -16.11 9.31
N GLN A 79 16.16 -14.92 9.46
CA GLN A 79 15.40 -13.69 9.65
C GLN A 79 14.50 -13.37 8.44
N LEU A 80 15.02 -13.53 7.21
CA LEU A 80 14.23 -13.38 5.99
C LEU A 80 13.11 -14.42 5.92
N ALA A 81 13.41 -15.69 6.21
CA ALA A 81 12.44 -16.78 6.20
C ALA A 81 11.30 -16.53 7.19
N LYS A 82 11.59 -15.97 8.38
CA LYS A 82 10.56 -15.60 9.36
C LYS A 82 9.53 -14.61 8.78
N GLN A 83 10.00 -13.55 8.12
CA GLN A 83 9.13 -12.54 7.52
C GLN A 83 8.28 -13.13 6.37
N VAL A 84 8.89 -13.94 5.51
CA VAL A 84 8.19 -14.58 4.38
C VAL A 84 7.17 -15.61 4.85
N THR A 85 7.51 -16.41 5.86
CA THR A 85 6.63 -17.45 6.40
C THR A 85 5.34 -16.86 6.97
N GLU A 86 5.45 -15.75 7.70
CA GLU A 86 4.31 -15.04 8.24
C GLU A 86 3.38 -14.52 7.14
N PHE A 87 3.93 -13.90 6.09
CA PHE A 87 3.16 -13.48 4.92
C PHE A 87 2.47 -14.66 4.21
N MET A 88 3.18 -15.78 4.07
CA MET A 88 2.62 -16.99 3.44
C MET A 88 1.46 -17.56 4.24
N ALA A 89 1.50 -17.51 5.58
CA ALA A 89 0.39 -17.91 6.43
C ALA A 89 -0.86 -17.05 6.16
N TRP A 90 -0.71 -15.73 6.04
CA TRP A 90 -1.83 -14.84 5.73
C TRP A 90 -2.42 -15.10 4.34
N LYS A 91 -1.56 -15.38 3.35
CA LYS A 91 -1.98 -15.69 1.98
C LYS A 91 -2.82 -16.98 1.89
N GLN A 92 -2.60 -17.94 2.79
CA GLN A 92 -3.32 -19.21 2.82
C GLN A 92 -4.70 -19.11 3.48
N VAL A 93 -5.03 -18.00 4.14
CA VAL A 93 -6.33 -17.80 4.76
C VAL A 93 -7.41 -17.73 3.67
N THR A 94 -8.44 -18.56 3.82
CA THR A 94 -9.60 -18.53 2.92
C THR A 94 -10.43 -17.29 3.18
N CYS A 95 -10.76 -16.55 2.12
CA CYS A 95 -11.62 -15.39 2.20
C CYS A 95 -13.09 -15.82 2.35
N PRO A 96 -13.80 -15.46 3.44
CA PRO A 96 -15.19 -15.85 3.67
C PRO A 96 -16.19 -14.85 3.07
N PHE A 97 -15.71 -13.83 2.34
CA PHE A 97 -16.58 -12.84 1.69
C PHE A 97 -17.03 -13.35 0.33
N GLU A 98 -18.33 -13.22 0.07
CA GLU A 98 -18.92 -13.58 -1.22
C GLU A 98 -18.39 -12.68 -2.33
N LYS A 99 -18.23 -13.28 -3.52
CA LYS A 99 -17.79 -12.57 -4.72
C LYS A 99 -19.01 -12.11 -5.51
N ASP A 100 -19.09 -10.82 -5.77
CA ASP A 100 -20.04 -10.27 -6.74
C ASP A 100 -19.33 -10.06 -8.09
N PRO A 101 -19.69 -10.83 -9.14
CA PRO A 101 -19.04 -10.72 -10.44
C PRO A 101 -19.26 -9.35 -11.10
N LYS A 102 -20.38 -8.66 -10.82
CA LYS A 102 -20.66 -7.32 -11.36
C LYS A 102 -19.75 -6.28 -10.74
N ILE A 103 -19.56 -6.33 -9.42
CA ILE A 103 -18.63 -5.43 -8.71
C ILE A 103 -17.20 -5.69 -9.16
N ILE A 104 -16.79 -6.96 -9.27
CA ILE A 104 -15.46 -7.34 -9.75
C ILE A 104 -15.24 -6.80 -11.18
N SER A 105 -16.22 -7.00 -12.07
CA SER A 105 -16.15 -6.48 -13.44
C SER A 105 -16.01 -4.96 -13.47
N LEU A 106 -16.78 -4.24 -12.65
CA LEU A 106 -16.68 -2.78 -12.56
C LEU A 106 -15.28 -2.34 -12.10
N LEU A 107 -14.73 -2.97 -11.05
CA LEU A 107 -13.41 -2.62 -10.52
C LEU A 107 -12.26 -2.97 -11.49
N GLN A 108 -12.42 -4.02 -12.31
CA GLN A 108 -11.41 -4.45 -13.28
C GLN A 108 -11.38 -3.61 -14.56
N HIS A 109 -12.53 -3.08 -14.98
CA HIS A 109 -12.67 -2.38 -16.27
C HIS A 109 -12.91 -0.86 -16.12
N GLY A 110 -12.91 -0.35 -14.88
CA GLY A 110 -13.02 1.08 -14.62
C GLY A 110 -11.87 1.87 -15.25
N PRO A 111 -12.10 3.10 -15.75
CA PRO A 111 -11.06 3.91 -16.34
C PRO A 111 -10.01 4.29 -15.29
N ILE A 112 -8.73 4.14 -15.64
CA ILE A 112 -7.60 4.57 -14.81
C ILE A 112 -7.01 5.82 -15.45
N LEU A 113 -7.11 6.95 -14.76
CA LEU A 113 -6.48 8.20 -15.16
C LEU A 113 -5.04 8.23 -14.62
N ASN A 114 -4.09 8.61 -15.48
CA ASN A 114 -2.74 8.93 -15.03
C ASN A 114 -2.73 10.30 -14.32
N GLU A 115 -1.59 10.69 -13.73
CA GLU A 115 -1.48 11.92 -12.94
C GLU A 115 -1.88 13.18 -13.73
N ASN A 116 -1.47 13.28 -15.00
CA ASN A 116 -1.78 14.42 -15.86
C ASN A 116 -3.26 14.50 -16.22
N ALA A 117 -3.86 13.36 -16.60
CA ALA A 117 -5.28 13.28 -16.92
C ALA A 117 -6.15 13.59 -15.69
N LEU A 118 -5.77 13.11 -14.51
CA LEU A 118 -6.46 13.41 -13.26
C LEU A 118 -6.34 14.89 -12.88
N ALA A 119 -5.15 15.49 -13.02
CA ALA A 119 -4.94 16.91 -12.78
C ALA A 119 -5.74 17.79 -13.75
N LEU A 120 -5.85 17.38 -15.02
CA LEU A 120 -6.63 18.10 -16.02
C LEU A 120 -8.14 18.03 -15.70
N ALA A 121 -8.65 16.84 -15.37
CA ALA A 121 -10.03 16.64 -14.93
C ALA A 121 -10.35 17.47 -13.67
N SER A 122 -9.37 17.62 -12.75
CA SER A 122 -9.51 18.49 -11.59
C SER A 122 -9.74 19.96 -12.00
N PHE A 123 -9.00 20.47 -12.99
CA PHE A 123 -9.18 21.85 -13.49
C PHE A 123 -10.48 22.07 -14.27
N GLU A 124 -11.06 21.00 -14.82
CA GLU A 124 -12.39 21.05 -15.45
C GLU A 124 -13.50 21.18 -14.41
N CYS A 125 -13.33 20.55 -13.24
CA CYS A 125 -14.24 20.69 -12.11
C CYS A 125 -14.08 22.04 -11.40
N GLU A 126 -12.83 22.45 -11.14
CA GLU A 126 -12.47 23.66 -10.40
C GLU A 126 -11.41 24.45 -11.20
N PRO A 127 -11.81 25.52 -11.92
CA PRO A 127 -10.89 26.28 -12.77
C PRO A 127 -9.74 26.92 -11.97
N PRO A 128 -8.57 27.10 -12.59
CA PRO A 128 -7.39 27.62 -11.92
C PRO A 128 -7.63 29.04 -11.37
N ASP A 129 -7.36 29.23 -10.08
CA ASP A 129 -7.69 30.48 -9.37
C ASP A 129 -6.55 31.51 -9.37
N ASN A 130 -5.32 31.05 -9.62
CA ASN A 130 -4.11 31.84 -9.56
C ASN A 130 -3.22 31.65 -10.80
N ASN A 131 -2.22 32.52 -10.97
CA ASN A 131 -1.35 32.50 -12.15
C ASN A 131 -0.52 31.21 -12.25
N GLN A 132 -0.10 30.63 -11.13
CA GLN A 132 0.68 29.39 -11.12
C GLN A 132 -0.15 28.21 -11.64
N GLU A 133 -1.41 28.11 -11.22
CA GLU A 133 -2.34 27.08 -11.69
C GLU A 133 -2.72 27.26 -13.15
N LYS A 134 -2.89 28.51 -13.61
CA LYS A 134 -3.14 28.80 -15.03
C LYS A 134 -2.00 28.29 -15.91
N GLU A 135 -0.75 28.56 -15.51
CA GLU A 135 0.42 28.07 -16.24
C GLU A 135 0.51 26.54 -16.18
N ARG A 136 0.30 25.92 -15.02
CA ARG A 136 0.27 24.45 -14.90
C ARG A 136 -0.79 23.81 -15.79
N CYS A 137 -2.00 24.37 -15.83
CA CYS A 137 -3.09 23.88 -16.67
C CYS A 137 -2.76 24.00 -18.17
N LYS A 138 -2.10 25.09 -18.59
CA LYS A 138 -1.61 25.25 -19.98
C LYS A 138 -0.58 24.18 -20.34
N THR A 139 0.42 23.95 -19.48
CA THR A 139 1.45 22.92 -19.72
C THR A 139 0.82 21.53 -19.86
N LEU A 140 -0.08 21.16 -18.93
CA LEU A 140 -0.79 19.88 -18.98
C LEU A 140 -1.58 19.68 -20.28
N LYS A 141 -2.24 20.71 -20.78
CA LYS A 141 -2.98 20.65 -22.06
C LYS A 141 -2.06 20.49 -23.27
N ALA A 142 -0.90 21.15 -23.25
CA ALA A 142 0.10 21.03 -24.32
C ALA A 142 0.70 19.61 -24.38
N ASP A 143 1.00 19.01 -23.22
CA ASP A 143 1.54 17.65 -23.13
C ASP A 143 0.55 16.61 -23.68
N VAL A 144 -0.74 16.74 -23.37
CA VAL A 144 -1.78 15.85 -23.91
C VAL A 144 -1.90 15.97 -25.44
N THR A 145 -1.73 17.19 -25.98
CA THR A 145 -1.82 17.43 -27.43
C THR A 145 -0.64 16.84 -28.20
N THR A 146 0.53 16.70 -27.55
CA THR A 146 1.77 16.19 -28.17
C THR A 146 1.82 14.65 -28.19
N THR A 147 0.95 13.98 -27.44
CA THR A 147 0.95 12.52 -27.29
C THR A 147 -0.09 11.81 -28.18
N ASN A 148 -0.77 12.56 -29.07
CA ASN A 148 -1.69 12.06 -30.10
C ASN A 148 -1.06 12.23 -31.49
#